data_AF-A0A7X7V3P0-F1
#
_entry.id   AF-A0A7X7V3P0-F1
#
_cell.length_a   1.000
_cell.length_b   1.000
_cell.length_c   1.000
_cell.angle_alpha   90.00
_cell.angle_beta   90.00
_cell.angle_gamma   90.00
#
_symmetry.space_group_name_H-M   'P 1'
#
loop_
_entity.id
_entity.type
_entity.pdbx_description
1 polymer ?
#
loop_
_entity_poly.entity_id
_entity_poly.type
_entity_poly.pdbx_seq_one_letter_code
_entity_poly.pdbx_strand_id
1 'polypeptide(L)'
;MRKIQKISASIMTAFLLYGCSSAAANTSSSSSDDSAAVTAADHSAIVTSVDLDDEDTEESWDTSSCVNVTLNGSTASFSGTGISESASVITINQAGTYVFTGTYNGRIAVNCTAKGTVRIVLNGAEINSSYNSAIEVTKASKVILTCAKGTANKVSDPDSYTLISDSEPTACIFSKSDLVINGSGSLNVTANYNDGITSKDDLYIINTAIEVTSKDDGIIGKDDLYILNSDIKVTAQGDGLKASNEKDANKGNVIIASGTLELTAGDDGIQAVTEAVINDGTISIKAGDGANA
;
A
#
# COMPACT_ATOMS: atom_id res chain seq x y z
N MET A 1 -67.46 14.20 -14.65
CA MET A 1 -68.68 13.88 -15.43
C MET A 1 -68.27 13.63 -16.88
N ARG A 2 -68.66 12.46 -17.42
CA ARG A 2 -68.85 12.02 -18.82
C ARG A 2 -68.20 12.90 -19.93
N LYS A 3 -67.45 12.32 -20.88
CA LYS A 3 -68.00 11.45 -21.92
C LYS A 3 -66.99 10.43 -22.49
N ILE A 4 -67.55 9.25 -22.71
CA ILE A 4 -67.06 8.10 -23.48
C ILE A 4 -67.40 8.34 -24.96
N GLN A 5 -66.51 7.98 -25.89
CA GLN A 5 -66.95 7.33 -27.13
C GLN A 5 -65.85 6.43 -27.74
N LYS A 6 -66.22 5.16 -27.96
CA LYS A 6 -65.46 4.08 -28.58
C LYS A 6 -65.70 4.05 -30.11
N ILE A 7 -65.01 3.11 -30.79
CA ILE A 7 -65.23 2.47 -32.12
C ILE A 7 -64.08 2.83 -33.08
N SER A 8 -63.04 1.99 -33.20
CA SER A 8 -62.91 0.75 -34.01
C SER A 8 -62.69 0.98 -35.50
N ALA A 9 -61.54 0.57 -36.02
CA ALA A 9 -61.38 0.06 -37.37
C ALA A 9 -60.15 -0.85 -37.43
N SER A 10 -60.40 -2.16 -37.46
CA SER A 10 -59.45 -3.20 -37.86
C SER A 10 -59.17 -3.06 -39.35
N ILE A 11 -57.90 -3.03 -39.76
CA ILE A 11 -57.49 -3.33 -41.14
C ILE A 11 -56.42 -4.43 -41.11
N MET A 12 -56.63 -5.34 -42.03
CA MET A 12 -56.14 -6.71 -42.12
C MET A 12 -55.14 -6.79 -43.29
N THR A 13 -54.00 -7.44 -43.02
CA THR A 13 -53.14 -8.22 -43.95
C THR A 13 -52.29 -7.51 -45.01
N ALA A 14 -50.97 -7.73 -44.92
CA ALA A 14 -50.16 -8.30 -46.03
C ALA A 14 -48.83 -8.86 -45.48
N PHE A 15 -48.71 -10.19 -45.50
CA PHE A 15 -47.46 -10.93 -45.30
C PHE A 15 -46.57 -10.81 -46.55
N LEU A 16 -45.28 -10.53 -46.37
CA LEU A 16 -44.23 -10.90 -47.32
C LEU A 16 -43.14 -11.65 -46.56
N LEU A 17 -43.10 -12.95 -46.81
CA LEU A 17 -42.06 -13.90 -46.37
C LEU A 17 -40.80 -13.67 -47.21
N TYR A 18 -39.65 -13.51 -46.57
CA TYR A 18 -38.35 -13.78 -47.20
C TYR A 18 -37.80 -15.09 -46.64
N GLY A 19 -37.52 -16.01 -47.57
CA GLY A 19 -37.10 -17.37 -47.30
C GLY A 19 -35.69 -17.46 -46.76
N CYS A 20 -35.54 -18.37 -45.81
CA CYS A 20 -34.29 -18.89 -45.30
C CYS A 20 -33.70 -19.91 -46.28
N SER A 21 -32.39 -19.85 -46.52
CA SER A 21 -31.62 -21.02 -46.96
C SER A 21 -30.42 -21.14 -46.05
N SER A 22 -30.45 -22.14 -45.18
CA SER A 22 -29.35 -22.55 -44.31
C SER A 22 -28.51 -23.62 -45.01
N ALA A 23 -27.19 -23.48 -44.94
CA ALA A 23 -26.25 -24.57 -45.20
C ALA A 23 -25.08 -24.49 -44.21
N ALA A 24 -25.09 -25.49 -43.32
CA ALA A 24 -23.99 -26.14 -42.61
C ALA A 24 -23.01 -25.29 -41.78
N ALA A 25 -23.10 -25.50 -40.47
CA ALA A 25 -22.00 -25.39 -39.52
C ALA A 25 -20.89 -26.41 -39.86
N ASN A 26 -19.64 -25.98 -39.71
CA ASN A 26 -18.54 -26.89 -39.39
C ASN A 26 -17.55 -26.17 -38.47
N THR A 27 -17.60 -26.53 -37.19
CA THR A 27 -16.62 -26.20 -36.15
C THR A 27 -15.43 -27.15 -36.30
N SER A 28 -14.20 -26.63 -36.23
CA SER A 28 -13.06 -27.20 -35.47
C SER A 28 -11.76 -26.41 -35.71
N SER A 29 -11.39 -25.64 -34.69
CA SER A 29 -10.04 -25.47 -34.11
C SER A 29 -8.82 -25.22 -35.02
N SER A 30 -8.29 -24.00 -34.95
CA SER A 30 -6.85 -23.76 -34.86
C SER A 30 -6.57 -22.40 -34.21
N SER A 31 -5.71 -22.45 -33.21
CA SER A 31 -5.08 -21.36 -32.44
C SER A 31 -4.65 -20.14 -33.25
N SER A 32 -4.98 -18.96 -32.73
CA SER A 32 -4.24 -17.73 -32.97
C SER A 32 -4.40 -16.83 -31.74
N ASP A 33 -3.29 -16.55 -31.08
CA ASP A 33 -3.13 -15.49 -30.08
C ASP A 33 -3.80 -14.21 -30.57
N ASP A 34 -4.85 -13.79 -29.87
CA ASP A 34 -5.47 -12.49 -30.09
C ASP A 34 -4.68 -11.45 -29.27
N SER A 35 -3.49 -11.10 -29.76
CA SER A 35 -2.84 -9.85 -29.37
C SER A 35 -3.59 -8.70 -30.03
N ALA A 36 -4.70 -8.30 -29.42
CA ALA A 36 -5.37 -7.06 -29.77
C ALA A 36 -4.41 -5.90 -29.48
N ALA A 37 -3.78 -5.39 -30.53
CA ALA A 37 -3.01 -4.16 -30.49
C ALA A 37 -3.95 -3.01 -30.12
N VAL A 38 -3.96 -2.65 -28.84
CA VAL A 38 -4.59 -1.42 -28.36
C VAL A 38 -3.79 -0.23 -28.88
N THR A 39 -4.38 0.47 -29.84
CA THR A 39 -3.96 1.80 -30.29
C THR A 39 -3.91 2.74 -29.08
N ALA A 40 -2.71 3.23 -28.74
CA ALA A 40 -2.51 4.22 -27.70
C ALA A 40 -3.30 5.50 -28.02
N ALA A 41 -4.36 5.74 -27.25
CA ALA A 41 -4.98 7.05 -27.19
C ALA A 41 -4.03 7.99 -26.41
N ASP A 42 -3.77 9.15 -26.98
CA ASP A 42 -3.14 10.28 -26.28
C ASP A 42 -4.03 10.67 -25.10
N HIS A 43 -3.62 10.30 -23.88
CA HIS A 43 -4.35 10.57 -22.64
C HIS A 43 -3.53 11.54 -21.78
N SER A 44 -3.61 12.83 -22.11
CA SER A 44 -3.32 13.91 -21.16
C SER A 44 -4.68 14.46 -20.68
N ALA A 45 -5.07 14.37 -19.41
CA ALA A 45 -4.32 14.28 -18.16
C ALA A 45 -4.91 13.24 -17.19
N ILE A 46 -4.07 12.36 -16.62
CA ILE A 46 -4.38 11.61 -15.40
C ILE A 46 -3.64 12.31 -14.25
N VAL A 47 -4.40 12.89 -13.30
CA VAL A 47 -3.86 13.49 -12.08
C VAL A 47 -4.89 13.37 -10.96
N THR A 48 -4.55 12.64 -9.91
CA THR A 48 -5.00 12.95 -8.55
C THR A 48 -3.76 13.36 -7.77
N SER A 49 -3.43 14.65 -7.84
CA SER A 49 -2.21 15.21 -7.24
C SER A 49 -2.36 15.17 -5.72
N VAL A 50 -1.49 14.41 -5.07
CA VAL A 50 -1.25 14.53 -3.63
C VAL A 50 -0.33 15.72 -3.38
N ASP A 51 -0.59 16.44 -2.29
CA ASP A 51 0.29 17.50 -1.81
C ASP A 51 1.40 16.85 -0.99
N LEU A 52 2.60 16.77 -1.56
CA LEU A 52 3.78 16.26 -0.86
C LEU A 52 4.47 17.41 -0.16
N ASP A 53 4.81 17.21 1.11
CA ASP A 53 5.70 18.14 1.80
C ASP A 53 7.12 17.94 1.27
N ASP A 54 7.94 19.01 1.26
CA ASP A 54 9.35 18.92 0.83
C ASP A 54 10.07 17.75 1.51
N GLU A 55 9.84 17.57 2.82
CA GLU A 55 10.47 16.53 3.63
C GLU A 55 10.12 15.09 3.24
N ASP A 56 9.02 14.87 2.50
CA ASP A 56 8.58 13.54 2.03
C ASP A 56 9.50 12.98 0.96
N THR A 57 10.12 13.87 0.20
CA THR A 57 11.10 13.53 -0.83
C THR A 57 12.54 13.68 -0.35
N GLU A 58 12.76 14.29 0.81
CA GLU A 58 14.09 14.40 1.41
C GLU A 58 14.59 13.05 1.90
N GLU A 59 15.60 12.50 1.23
CA GLU A 59 16.26 11.23 1.62
C GLU A 59 17.47 11.44 2.52
N SER A 60 18.01 12.67 2.53
CA SER A 60 19.18 13.02 3.31
C SER A 60 18.78 13.48 4.71
N TRP A 61 19.72 13.38 5.65
CA TRP A 61 19.53 13.90 7.00
C TRP A 61 20.80 14.57 7.51
N ASP A 62 20.62 15.49 8.44
CA ASP A 62 21.73 16.14 9.12
C ASP A 62 22.36 15.20 10.17
N THR A 63 23.50 14.64 9.80
CA THR A 63 24.29 13.76 10.67
C THR A 63 24.75 14.40 11.99
N SER A 64 24.73 15.73 12.11
CA SER A 64 25.15 16.46 13.31
C SER A 64 24.03 16.64 14.35
N SER A 65 22.77 16.55 13.93
CA SER A 65 21.60 16.72 14.80
C SER A 65 20.77 15.45 14.98
N CYS A 66 21.12 14.36 14.27
CA CYS A 66 20.46 13.08 14.43
C CYS A 66 20.90 12.32 15.70
N VAL A 67 20.03 11.44 16.19
CA VAL A 67 20.36 10.45 17.21
C VAL A 67 20.77 9.15 16.52
N ASN A 68 22.04 8.76 16.66
CA ASN A 68 22.53 7.48 16.14
C ASN A 68 22.20 6.35 17.12
N VAL A 69 21.65 5.26 16.59
CA VAL A 69 21.18 4.09 17.33
C VAL A 69 21.84 2.83 16.76
N THR A 70 22.75 2.25 17.53
CA THR A 70 23.39 0.96 17.20
C THR A 70 22.62 -0.18 17.86
N LEU A 71 22.14 -1.11 17.04
CA LEU A 71 21.34 -2.26 17.44
C LEU A 71 22.23 -3.50 17.60
N ASN A 72 22.13 -4.18 18.75
CA ASN A 72 23.05 -5.25 19.17
C ASN A 72 22.29 -6.50 19.64
N GLY A 73 21.41 -7.05 18.80
CA GLY A 73 20.53 -8.14 19.16
C GLY A 73 19.45 -7.66 20.12
N SER A 74 19.47 -8.08 21.38
CA SER A 74 18.40 -7.73 22.33
C SER A 74 18.53 -6.34 22.97
N THR A 75 19.58 -5.57 22.66
CA THR A 75 19.82 -4.23 23.23
C THR A 75 20.15 -3.21 22.14
N ALA A 76 20.05 -1.93 22.49
CA ALA A 76 20.44 -0.81 21.64
C ALA A 76 21.36 0.16 22.40
N SER A 77 22.24 0.84 21.68
CA SER A 77 23.13 1.88 22.21
C SER A 77 22.94 3.16 21.43
N PHE A 78 22.72 4.27 22.13
CA PHE A 78 22.47 5.58 21.53
C PHE A 78 22.87 6.68 22.50
N SER A 79 23.17 7.85 21.95
CA SER A 79 23.41 9.09 22.70
C SER A 79 22.51 10.18 22.14
N GLY A 80 21.65 10.75 22.98
CA GLY A 80 20.67 11.76 22.57
C GLY A 80 19.45 11.75 23.48
N THR A 81 18.49 12.63 23.19
CA THR A 81 17.20 12.70 23.88
C THR A 81 16.08 12.21 22.98
N GLY A 82 14.88 12.05 23.52
CA GLY A 82 13.70 11.69 22.74
C GLY A 82 13.58 10.20 22.41
N ILE A 83 14.52 9.39 22.88
CA ILE A 83 14.57 7.94 22.71
C ILE A 83 14.89 7.26 24.04
N SER A 84 14.28 6.11 24.29
CA SER A 84 14.57 5.24 25.41
C SER A 84 14.46 3.78 25.00
N GLU A 85 15.15 2.87 25.70
CA GLU A 85 15.03 1.43 25.47
C GLU A 85 14.72 0.74 26.80
N SER A 86 13.71 -0.11 26.79
CA SER A 86 13.35 -0.95 27.94
C SER A 86 12.53 -2.14 27.49
N ALA A 87 12.78 -3.31 28.08
CA ALA A 87 12.02 -4.53 27.80
C ALA A 87 11.90 -4.87 26.30
N SER A 88 13.01 -4.72 25.56
CA SER A 88 13.06 -4.96 24.10
C SER A 88 12.15 -4.04 23.27
N VAL A 89 11.85 -2.85 23.81
CA VAL A 89 11.15 -1.77 23.11
C VAL A 89 12.02 -0.53 23.09
N ILE A 90 12.37 -0.08 21.89
CA ILE A 90 12.88 1.27 21.66
C ILE A 90 11.68 2.20 21.49
N THR A 91 11.54 3.17 22.39
CA THR A 91 10.46 4.16 22.34
C THR A 91 11.01 5.51 21.90
N ILE A 92 10.44 6.08 20.83
CA ILE A 92 10.67 7.46 20.39
C ILE A 92 9.49 8.32 20.85
N ASN A 93 9.76 9.39 21.60
CA ASN A 93 8.74 10.25 22.19
C ASN A 93 8.90 11.75 21.86
N GLN A 94 9.86 12.10 21.01
CA GLN A 94 10.08 13.46 20.51
C GLN A 94 10.23 13.45 18.99
N ALA A 95 9.88 14.57 18.36
CA ALA A 95 10.20 14.82 16.95
C ALA A 95 11.73 14.94 16.78
N GLY A 96 12.23 14.49 15.63
CA GLY A 96 13.66 14.41 15.38
C GLY A 96 14.02 13.28 14.42
N THR A 97 15.31 13.16 14.12
CA THR A 97 15.84 12.09 13.25
C THR A 97 16.60 11.05 14.07
N TYR A 98 16.24 9.78 13.88
CA TYR A 98 16.80 8.63 14.57
C TYR A 98 17.35 7.65 13.55
N VAL A 99 18.66 7.39 13.58
CA VAL A 99 19.37 6.59 12.56
C VAL A 99 19.72 5.24 13.16
N PHE A 100 19.13 4.18 12.61
CA PHE A 100 19.26 2.81 13.10
C PHE A 100 20.21 2.00 12.22
N THR A 101 21.15 1.29 12.86
CA THR A 101 22.09 0.38 12.18
C THR A 101 22.29 -0.88 13.02
N GLY A 102 22.36 -2.04 12.37
CA GLY A 102 22.54 -3.34 13.04
C GLY A 102 21.22 -4.11 13.22
N THR A 103 21.22 -5.12 14.07
CA THR A 103 20.07 -6.02 14.28
C THR A 103 19.45 -5.82 15.66
N TYR A 104 18.12 -5.74 15.75
CA TYR A 104 17.36 -5.64 17.00
C TYR A 104 16.32 -6.76 17.11
N ASN A 105 16.37 -7.53 18.20
CA ASN A 105 15.39 -8.54 18.59
C ASN A 105 14.40 -7.89 19.56
N GLY A 106 13.52 -7.08 19.00
CA GLY A 106 12.59 -6.23 19.72
C GLY A 106 11.80 -5.38 18.73
N ARG A 107 11.24 -4.28 19.22
CA ARG A 107 10.39 -3.40 18.41
C ARG A 107 10.70 -1.92 18.62
N ILE A 108 10.36 -1.12 17.63
CA ILE A 108 10.37 0.34 17.67
C ILE A 108 8.94 0.83 17.87
N ALA A 109 8.72 1.68 18.87
CA ALA A 109 7.45 2.29 19.19
C ALA A 109 7.57 3.81 19.10
N VAL A 110 6.71 4.47 18.33
CA VAL A 110 6.63 5.93 18.25
C VAL A 110 5.38 6.41 18.99
N ASN A 111 5.61 7.20 20.03
CA ASN A 111 4.58 7.87 20.81
C ASN A 111 5.02 9.31 21.09
N CYS A 112 5.09 10.11 20.03
CA CYS A 112 5.43 11.52 20.07
C CYS A 112 4.15 12.36 20.14
N THR A 113 3.93 13.02 21.28
CA THR A 113 2.77 13.91 21.48
C THR A 113 3.04 15.35 21.03
N ALA A 114 4.31 15.71 20.85
CA ALA A 114 4.71 17.01 20.35
C ALA A 114 4.45 17.13 18.84
N LYS A 115 4.29 18.37 18.37
CA LYS A 115 4.24 18.66 16.94
C LYS A 115 5.61 18.41 16.30
N GLY A 116 5.59 18.02 15.03
CA GLY A 116 6.76 17.82 14.20
C GLY A 116 6.95 16.38 13.77
N THR A 117 7.91 16.19 12.88
CA THR A 117 8.15 14.93 12.19
C THR A 117 9.10 14.03 12.99
N VAL A 118 8.73 12.76 13.11
CA VAL A 118 9.64 11.71 13.58
C VAL A 118 10.19 11.01 12.35
N ARG A 119 11.49 11.18 12.09
CA ARG A 119 12.19 10.50 11.00
C ARG A 119 12.95 9.30 11.55
N ILE A 120 12.58 8.11 11.10
CA ILE A 120 13.30 6.86 11.37
C ILE A 120 14.12 6.55 10.13
N VAL A 121 15.43 6.59 10.23
CA VAL A 121 16.33 6.20 9.14
C VAL A 121 16.79 4.77 9.38
N LEU A 122 16.42 3.85 8.49
CA LEU A 122 16.95 2.49 8.46
C LEU A 122 18.21 2.48 7.60
N ASN A 123 19.37 2.30 8.23
CA ASN A 123 20.69 2.36 7.60
C ASN A 123 21.41 1.02 7.79
N GLY A 124 20.93 -0.01 7.09
CA GLY A 124 21.35 -1.39 7.29
C GLY A 124 20.80 -1.96 8.60
N ALA A 125 19.54 -1.66 8.90
CA ALA A 125 18.86 -2.09 10.10
C ALA A 125 18.01 -3.35 9.86
N GLU A 126 18.02 -4.26 10.84
CA GLU A 126 17.13 -5.42 10.89
C GLU A 126 16.35 -5.41 12.21
N ILE A 127 15.02 -5.33 12.14
CA ILE A 127 14.14 -5.28 13.31
C ILE A 127 13.26 -6.53 13.33
N ASN A 128 13.43 -7.36 14.35
CA ASN A 128 12.74 -8.64 14.50
C ASN A 128 11.95 -8.65 15.81
N SER A 129 10.65 -8.41 15.73
CA SER A 129 9.77 -8.45 16.90
C SER A 129 9.29 -9.88 17.17
N SER A 130 9.11 -10.22 18.44
CA SER A 130 8.65 -11.55 18.88
C SER A 130 7.26 -11.58 19.49
N TYR A 131 6.59 -10.42 19.67
CA TYR A 131 5.29 -10.38 20.36
C TYR A 131 4.30 -9.30 19.87
N ASN A 132 4.65 -8.52 18.84
CA ASN A 132 3.84 -7.43 18.30
C ASN A 132 4.42 -6.90 16.96
N SER A 133 3.89 -5.79 16.41
CA SER A 133 4.50 -5.06 15.30
C SER A 133 5.95 -4.69 15.58
N ALA A 134 6.78 -4.81 14.56
CA ALA A 134 8.19 -4.47 14.62
C ALA A 134 8.41 -2.95 14.65
N ILE A 135 7.61 -2.20 13.90
CA ILE A 135 7.55 -0.75 13.98
C ILE A 135 6.09 -0.35 14.18
N GLU A 136 5.77 0.28 15.31
CA GLU A 136 4.43 0.77 15.62
C GLU A 136 4.46 2.28 15.88
N VAL A 137 3.60 3.03 15.23
CA VAL A 137 3.33 4.43 15.53
C VAL A 137 1.97 4.53 16.19
N THR A 138 1.96 4.62 17.52
CA THR A 138 0.73 4.85 18.27
C THR A 138 0.30 6.32 18.17
N LYS A 139 1.27 7.23 18.11
CA LYS A 139 1.03 8.67 17.97
C LYS A 139 2.24 9.41 17.41
N ALA A 140 2.03 10.21 16.37
CA ALA A 140 2.95 11.23 15.89
C ALA A 140 2.15 12.30 15.13
N SER A 141 2.78 13.42 14.75
CA SER A 141 2.15 14.30 13.74
C SER A 141 2.34 13.73 12.34
N LYS A 142 3.54 13.21 12.06
CA LYS A 142 3.94 12.55 10.82
C LYS A 142 5.14 11.65 11.11
N VAL A 143 5.23 10.51 10.45
CA VAL A 143 6.42 9.65 10.50
C VAL A 143 6.98 9.47 9.10
N ILE A 144 8.31 9.65 8.97
CA ILE A 144 9.04 9.36 7.74
C ILE A 144 10.01 8.22 8.03
N LEU A 145 9.82 7.09 7.37
CA LEU A 145 10.71 5.93 7.38
C LEU A 145 11.64 6.01 6.17
N THR A 146 12.86 6.50 6.37
CA THR A 146 13.85 6.64 5.31
C THR A 146 14.74 5.40 5.21
N CYS A 147 14.72 4.71 4.07
CA CYS A 147 15.63 3.63 3.73
C CYS A 147 16.92 4.23 3.17
N ALA A 148 18.00 4.18 3.95
CA ALA A 148 19.25 4.83 3.58
C ALA A 148 19.83 4.25 2.28
N LYS A 149 20.30 5.13 1.41
CA LYS A 149 20.87 4.78 0.10
C LYS A 149 21.92 3.68 0.19
N GLY A 150 21.78 2.68 -0.67
CA GLY A 150 22.75 1.58 -0.79
C GLY A 150 22.73 0.60 0.38
N THR A 151 21.74 0.67 1.26
CA THR A 151 21.55 -0.28 2.36
C THR A 151 20.34 -1.19 2.11
N ALA A 152 20.38 -2.36 2.73
CA ALA A 152 19.25 -3.28 2.78
C ALA A 152 18.75 -3.37 4.22
N ASN A 153 17.45 -3.15 4.40
CA ASN A 153 16.79 -3.14 5.70
C ASN A 153 15.74 -4.24 5.78
N LYS A 154 15.54 -4.78 6.97
CA LYS A 154 14.62 -5.89 7.21
C LYS A 154 13.73 -5.62 8.41
N VAL A 155 12.46 -5.95 8.29
CA VAL A 155 11.48 -5.81 9.36
C VAL A 155 10.61 -7.05 9.40
N SER A 156 10.51 -7.71 10.55
CA SER A 156 9.69 -8.91 10.73
C SER A 156 8.96 -8.94 12.06
N ASP A 157 7.74 -9.47 12.04
CA ASP A 157 6.87 -9.66 13.21
C ASP A 157 6.61 -11.15 13.48
N PRO A 158 6.01 -11.54 14.62
CA PRO A 158 5.65 -12.94 14.88
C PRO A 158 4.36 -13.34 14.14
N ASP A 159 4.01 -14.62 14.20
CA ASP A 159 2.77 -15.17 13.64
C ASP A 159 1.48 -14.80 14.41
N SER A 160 1.64 -14.20 15.59
CA SER A 160 0.56 -13.90 16.51
C SER A 160 0.92 -12.74 17.43
N TYR A 161 -0.03 -11.83 17.66
CA TYR A 161 0.16 -10.69 18.55
C TYR A 161 -0.55 -10.91 19.89
N THR A 162 0.09 -10.48 20.98
CA THR A 162 -0.58 -10.36 22.27
C THR A 162 -1.08 -8.94 22.45
N LEU A 163 -2.35 -8.71 22.12
CA LEU A 163 -2.98 -7.38 22.19
C LEU A 163 -3.65 -7.15 23.54
N ILE A 164 -3.47 -5.95 24.10
CA ILE A 164 -3.99 -5.58 25.43
C ILE A 164 -5.39 -4.96 25.31
N SER A 165 -5.73 -4.32 24.18
CA SER A 165 -7.07 -3.90 23.74
C SER A 165 -7.01 -3.40 22.28
N ASP A 166 -8.18 -3.18 21.65
CA ASP A 166 -8.38 -2.44 20.38
C ASP A 166 -8.00 -3.12 19.04
N SER A 167 -7.74 -4.43 19.02
CA SER A 167 -7.42 -5.21 17.78
C SER A 167 -6.31 -4.61 16.90
N GLU A 168 -5.50 -3.72 17.48
CA GLU A 168 -4.39 -3.05 16.84
C GLU A 168 -3.13 -3.25 17.67
N PRO A 169 -1.95 -3.26 17.05
CA PRO A 169 -1.71 -3.08 15.61
C PRO A 169 -2.04 -4.31 14.75
N THR A 170 -2.25 -4.10 13.44
CA THR A 170 -2.61 -5.15 12.47
C THR A 170 -1.54 -5.43 11.42
N ALA A 171 -0.36 -4.82 11.53
CA ALA A 171 0.66 -4.89 10.49
C ALA A 171 2.08 -4.98 11.06
N CYS A 172 3.02 -5.57 10.31
CA CYS A 172 4.43 -5.61 10.72
C CYS A 172 5.02 -4.21 10.91
N ILE A 173 4.69 -3.29 9.99
CA ILE A 173 4.86 -1.84 10.12
C ILE A 173 3.47 -1.21 10.21
N PHE A 174 3.12 -0.66 11.36
CA PHE A 174 1.79 -0.13 11.63
C PHE A 174 1.86 1.33 12.09
N SER A 175 1.02 2.20 11.52
CA SER A 175 0.93 3.59 11.91
C SER A 175 -0.50 4.07 12.09
N LYS A 176 -0.78 4.74 13.22
CA LYS A 176 -2.04 5.47 13.46
C LYS A 176 -2.00 6.92 12.96
N SER A 177 -0.96 7.31 12.24
CA SER A 177 -0.72 8.66 11.72
C SER A 177 -0.18 8.55 10.30
N ASP A 178 -0.13 9.66 9.57
CA ASP A 178 0.50 9.70 8.25
C ASP A 178 1.90 9.09 8.26
N LEU A 179 2.13 8.19 7.32
CA LEU A 179 3.38 7.46 7.15
C LEU A 179 3.93 7.72 5.75
N VAL A 180 5.19 8.12 5.69
CA VAL A 180 5.95 8.19 4.45
C VAL A 180 7.08 7.19 4.52
N ILE A 181 7.26 6.40 3.48
CA ILE A 181 8.42 5.54 3.28
C ILE A 181 9.19 6.10 2.11
N ASN A 182 10.42 6.55 2.36
CA ASN A 182 11.25 7.15 1.31
C ASN A 182 12.68 6.62 1.32
N GLY A 183 13.49 7.02 0.34
CA GLY A 183 14.92 6.71 0.32
C GLY A 183 15.30 5.57 -0.61
N SER A 184 16.36 5.79 -1.38
CA SER A 184 16.90 4.87 -2.39
C SER A 184 17.62 3.62 -1.85
N GLY A 185 17.37 3.24 -0.58
CA GLY A 185 17.71 1.93 -0.03
C GLY A 185 16.61 0.89 -0.29
N SER A 186 16.79 -0.33 0.23
CA SER A 186 15.75 -1.37 0.19
C SER A 186 15.17 -1.71 1.55
N LEU A 187 13.90 -2.11 1.56
CA LEU A 187 13.14 -2.56 2.72
C LEU A 187 12.45 -3.89 2.42
N ASN A 188 12.80 -4.93 3.16
CA ASN A 188 12.12 -6.23 3.11
C ASN A 188 11.26 -6.39 4.38
N VAL A 189 9.95 -6.54 4.20
CA VAL A 189 8.95 -6.70 5.26
C VAL A 189 8.40 -8.12 5.22
N THR A 190 8.56 -8.85 6.33
CA THR A 190 7.96 -10.18 6.51
C THR A 190 6.90 -10.09 7.60
N ALA A 191 5.64 -9.95 7.19
CA ALA A 191 4.48 -9.95 8.06
C ALA A 191 3.89 -11.35 8.21
N ASN A 192 4.22 -11.98 9.33
CA ASN A 192 3.76 -13.31 9.68
C ASN A 192 2.41 -13.30 10.39
N TYR A 193 1.99 -12.18 10.99
CA TYR A 193 0.72 -12.07 11.69
C TYR A 193 -0.45 -11.78 10.76
N ASN A 194 -0.44 -10.61 10.09
CA ASN A 194 -1.54 -10.14 9.27
C ASN A 194 -1.02 -9.29 8.09
N ASP A 195 -1.14 -7.96 8.15
CA ASP A 195 -0.78 -7.06 7.05
C ASP A 195 0.73 -6.78 7.00
N GLY A 196 1.24 -6.47 5.81
CA GLY A 196 2.61 -6.00 5.64
C GLY A 196 2.86 -4.63 6.28
N ILE A 197 2.33 -3.60 5.63
CA ILE A 197 2.50 -2.20 5.99
C ILE A 197 1.13 -1.54 6.03
N THR A 198 0.76 -0.93 7.15
CA THR A 198 -0.53 -0.25 7.31
C THR A 198 -0.36 1.13 7.91
N SER A 199 -0.86 2.16 7.21
CA SER A 199 -1.20 3.46 7.78
C SER A 199 -2.71 3.57 7.94
N LYS A 200 -3.16 4.05 9.11
CA LYS A 200 -4.58 4.35 9.36
C LYS A 200 -5.03 5.67 8.73
N ASP A 201 -4.08 6.52 8.37
CA ASP A 201 -4.27 7.75 7.60
C ASP A 201 -3.57 7.55 6.24
N ASP A 202 -2.86 8.57 5.72
CA ASP A 202 -2.20 8.48 4.42
C ASP A 202 -0.90 7.65 4.49
N LEU A 203 -0.60 6.93 3.40
CA LEU A 203 0.66 6.20 3.21
C LEU A 203 1.30 6.58 1.87
N TYR A 204 2.46 7.23 1.92
CA TYR A 204 3.21 7.60 0.72
C TYR A 204 4.50 6.78 0.60
N ILE A 205 4.75 6.19 -0.57
CA ILE A 205 5.96 5.42 -0.86
C ILE A 205 6.70 6.10 -2.02
N ILE A 206 7.90 6.59 -1.73
CA ILE A 206 8.62 7.52 -2.61
C ILE A 206 10.07 7.06 -2.80
N ASN A 207 10.48 6.82 -4.05
CA ASN A 207 11.85 6.45 -4.41
C ASN A 207 12.47 5.33 -3.57
N THR A 208 11.71 4.29 -3.26
CA THR A 208 12.17 3.18 -2.39
C THR A 208 12.00 1.83 -3.08
N ALA A 209 12.92 0.90 -2.82
CA ALA A 209 12.75 -0.50 -3.19
C ALA A 209 12.12 -1.28 -2.02
N ILE A 210 10.91 -1.81 -2.18
CA ILE A 210 10.18 -2.51 -1.12
C ILE A 210 9.80 -3.93 -1.57
N GLU A 211 10.09 -4.92 -0.73
CA GLU A 211 9.54 -6.27 -0.86
C GLU A 211 8.70 -6.59 0.38
N VAL A 212 7.43 -6.95 0.19
CA VAL A 212 6.49 -7.31 1.27
C VAL A 212 5.99 -8.74 1.07
N THR A 213 6.08 -9.56 2.12
CA THR A 213 5.33 -10.81 2.24
C THR A 213 4.39 -10.71 3.43
N SER A 214 3.10 -10.97 3.23
CA SER A 214 2.08 -10.84 4.28
C SER A 214 1.10 -12.00 4.31
N LYS A 215 0.42 -12.17 5.46
CA LYS A 215 -0.61 -13.20 5.68
C LYS A 215 -2.01 -12.76 5.32
N ASP A 216 -2.22 -11.46 5.24
CA ASP A 216 -3.47 -10.84 4.79
C ASP A 216 -3.11 -9.84 3.67
N ASP A 217 -3.33 -8.55 3.87
CA ASP A 217 -3.06 -7.52 2.87
C ASP A 217 -1.57 -7.14 2.82
N GLY A 218 -1.10 -6.69 1.66
CA GLY A 218 0.28 -6.27 1.44
C GLY A 218 0.58 -4.89 2.02
N ILE A 219 0.11 -3.85 1.32
CA ILE A 219 0.37 -2.45 1.65
C ILE A 219 -0.96 -1.69 1.70
N ILE A 220 -1.27 -1.10 2.85
CA ILE A 220 -2.50 -0.38 3.11
C ILE A 220 -2.20 1.08 3.50
N GLY A 221 -2.65 2.01 2.66
CA GLY A 221 -2.88 3.41 3.06
C GLY A 221 -4.38 3.59 3.24
N LYS A 222 -4.88 3.54 4.48
CA LYS A 222 -6.33 3.50 4.70
C LYS A 222 -7.02 4.69 4.06
N ASP A 223 -6.49 5.89 4.28
CA ASP A 223 -7.01 7.11 3.66
C ASP A 223 -6.55 7.15 2.21
N ASP A 224 -5.31 7.51 1.91
CA ASP A 224 -4.76 7.34 0.56
C ASP A 224 -3.46 6.53 0.57
N LEU A 225 -3.27 5.71 -0.46
CA LEU A 225 -1.99 5.07 -0.79
C LEU A 225 -1.42 5.72 -2.04
N TYR A 226 -0.27 6.38 -1.92
CA TYR A 226 0.42 7.02 -3.03
C TYR A 226 1.79 6.41 -3.28
N ILE A 227 2.12 6.10 -4.53
CA ILE A 227 3.38 5.48 -4.93
C ILE A 227 4.04 6.33 -6.02
N LEU A 228 5.29 6.74 -5.78
CA LEU A 228 6.09 7.54 -6.71
C LEU A 228 7.48 6.95 -6.87
N ASN A 229 7.88 6.70 -8.12
CA ASN A 229 9.22 6.27 -8.53
C ASN A 229 9.78 5.11 -7.68
N SER A 230 8.95 4.13 -7.33
CA SER A 230 9.34 3.04 -6.41
C SER A 230 9.31 1.67 -7.09
N ASP A 231 10.19 0.77 -6.65
CA ASP A 231 10.22 -0.63 -7.07
C ASP A 231 9.59 -1.48 -5.96
N ILE A 232 8.40 -2.01 -6.20
CA ILE A 232 7.58 -2.65 -5.17
C ILE A 232 7.24 -4.07 -5.60
N LYS A 233 7.56 -5.02 -4.74
CA LYS A 233 7.13 -6.41 -4.87
C LYS A 233 6.29 -6.81 -3.68
N VAL A 234 5.09 -7.32 -3.92
CA VAL A 234 4.17 -7.77 -2.87
C VAL A 234 3.77 -9.22 -3.12
N THR A 235 3.85 -10.03 -2.08
CA THR A 235 3.21 -11.35 -2.00
C THR A 235 2.28 -11.38 -0.80
N ALA A 236 0.99 -11.15 -1.05
CA ALA A 236 -0.06 -11.07 -0.06
C ALA A 236 -1.04 -12.25 -0.24
N GLN A 237 -1.66 -12.72 0.84
CA GLN A 237 -2.74 -13.72 0.75
C GLN A 237 -4.12 -13.05 0.63
N GLY A 238 -4.24 -11.79 1.05
CA GLY A 238 -5.36 -10.89 0.77
C GLY A 238 -5.02 -9.99 -0.42
N ASP A 239 -5.28 -8.70 -0.27
CA ASP A 239 -5.08 -7.69 -1.31
C ASP A 239 -3.59 -7.30 -1.43
N GLY A 240 -3.14 -7.00 -2.65
CA GLY A 240 -1.77 -6.52 -2.89
C GLY A 240 -1.58 -5.10 -2.35
N LEU A 241 -2.31 -4.14 -2.91
CA LEU A 241 -2.36 -2.74 -2.50
C LEU A 241 -3.78 -2.36 -2.12
N LYS A 242 -3.96 -1.57 -1.05
CA LYS A 242 -5.30 -1.25 -0.56
C LYS A 242 -5.46 0.16 -0.01
N ALA A 243 -6.61 0.77 -0.29
CA ALA A 243 -7.13 1.93 0.41
C ALA A 243 -8.60 1.69 0.79
N SER A 244 -8.95 1.95 2.05
CA SER A 244 -10.18 1.42 2.69
C SER A 244 -11.02 2.44 3.46
N ASN A 245 -10.76 3.74 3.30
CA ASN A 245 -11.58 4.77 3.91
C ASN A 245 -12.91 4.93 3.17
N GLU A 246 -13.97 4.35 3.75
CA GLU A 246 -15.35 4.48 3.28
C GLU A 246 -16.10 5.70 3.84
N LYS A 247 -15.48 6.47 4.74
CA LYS A 247 -16.13 7.55 5.50
C LYS A 247 -15.98 8.91 4.84
N ASP A 248 -14.84 9.16 4.19
CA ASP A 248 -14.58 10.41 3.47
C ASP A 248 -14.54 10.13 1.96
N ALA A 249 -15.44 10.77 1.22
CA ALA A 249 -15.59 10.56 -0.23
C ALA A 249 -14.40 11.08 -1.06
N ASN A 250 -13.46 11.81 -0.47
CA ASN A 250 -12.23 12.26 -1.14
C ASN A 250 -11.01 11.40 -0.76
N LYS A 251 -11.18 10.43 0.13
CA LYS A 251 -10.17 9.46 0.54
C LYS A 251 -10.54 8.08 0.01
N GLY A 252 -9.71 7.09 0.27
CA GLY A 252 -9.87 5.71 -0.18
C GLY A 252 -9.23 5.47 -1.55
N ASN A 253 -8.22 6.26 -1.91
CA ASN A 253 -7.59 6.18 -3.24
C ASN A 253 -6.29 5.37 -3.20
N VAL A 254 -6.04 4.60 -4.27
CA VAL A 254 -4.71 4.05 -4.57
C VAL A 254 -4.18 4.75 -5.81
N ILE A 255 -3.09 5.50 -5.67
CA ILE A 255 -2.53 6.34 -6.73
C ILE A 255 -1.10 5.89 -7.01
N ILE A 256 -0.86 5.37 -8.21
CA ILE A 256 0.45 4.98 -8.70
C ILE A 256 0.90 6.04 -9.70
N ALA A 257 1.72 6.98 -9.23
CA ALA A 257 2.25 8.06 -10.06
C ALA A 257 3.35 7.58 -11.01
N SER A 258 4.22 6.69 -10.55
CA SER A 258 5.22 5.97 -11.35
C SER A 258 5.87 4.86 -10.52
N GLY A 259 6.48 3.88 -11.18
CA GLY A 259 7.24 2.82 -10.51
C GLY A 259 7.28 1.51 -11.30
N THR A 260 7.88 0.49 -10.69
CA THR A 260 7.79 -0.91 -11.15
C THR A 260 7.15 -1.73 -10.04
N LEU A 261 6.02 -2.37 -10.32
CA LEU A 261 5.24 -3.10 -9.32
C LEU A 261 5.03 -4.55 -9.76
N GLU A 262 5.39 -5.50 -8.90
CA GLU A 262 5.07 -6.92 -9.04
C GLU A 262 4.17 -7.35 -7.88
N LEU A 263 2.88 -7.56 -8.15
CA LEU A 263 1.88 -7.86 -7.15
C LEU A 263 1.39 -9.30 -7.32
N THR A 264 1.63 -10.15 -6.32
CA THR A 264 0.96 -11.44 -6.18
C THR A 264 0.02 -11.35 -4.98
N ALA A 265 -1.28 -11.37 -5.25
CA ALA A 265 -2.33 -11.25 -4.26
C ALA A 265 -3.21 -12.50 -4.27
N GLY A 266 -3.71 -12.91 -3.10
CA GLY A 266 -4.69 -13.98 -3.00
C GLY A 266 -6.11 -13.50 -3.29
N ASP A 267 -6.39 -12.21 -3.06
CA ASP A 267 -7.63 -11.55 -3.46
C ASP A 267 -7.36 -10.51 -4.57
N ASP A 268 -7.60 -9.22 -4.35
CA ASP A 268 -7.41 -8.18 -5.36
C ASP A 268 -5.93 -7.76 -5.48
N GLY A 269 -5.46 -7.53 -6.70
CA GLY A 269 -4.14 -6.93 -6.89
C GLY A 269 -4.07 -5.51 -6.32
N ILE A 270 -5.09 -4.71 -6.61
CA ILE A 270 -5.26 -3.33 -6.15
C ILE A 270 -6.72 -3.16 -5.77
N GLN A 271 -6.99 -2.85 -4.49
CA GLN A 271 -8.31 -2.58 -3.97
C GLN A 271 -8.40 -1.11 -3.51
N ALA A 272 -9.29 -0.34 -4.09
CA ALA A 272 -9.51 1.05 -3.71
C ALA A 272 -11.01 1.30 -3.54
N VAL A 273 -11.40 1.84 -2.39
CA VAL A 273 -12.80 2.18 -2.12
C VAL A 273 -13.32 3.29 -3.02
N THR A 274 -12.47 4.26 -3.36
CA THR A 274 -12.85 5.44 -4.15
C THR A 274 -12.31 5.35 -5.57
N GLU A 275 -11.00 5.49 -5.75
CA GLU A 275 -10.37 5.43 -7.07
C GLU A 275 -9.02 4.71 -7.04
N ALA A 276 -8.77 3.86 -8.05
CA ALA A 276 -7.45 3.35 -8.37
C ALA A 276 -6.93 4.08 -9.62
N VAL A 277 -5.87 4.87 -9.46
CA VAL A 277 -5.31 5.73 -10.50
C VAL A 277 -3.88 5.30 -10.82
N ILE A 278 -3.60 5.05 -12.10
CA ILE A 278 -2.26 4.71 -12.58
C ILE A 278 -1.86 5.74 -13.63
N ASN A 279 -0.91 6.61 -13.30
CA ASN A 279 -0.42 7.66 -14.20
C ASN A 279 0.70 7.15 -15.10
N ASP A 280 1.64 6.40 -14.53
CA ASP A 280 2.81 5.84 -15.22
C ASP A 280 3.33 4.61 -14.45
N GLY A 281 4.23 3.86 -15.07
CA GLY A 281 4.93 2.72 -14.46
C GLY A 281 4.70 1.39 -15.18
N THR A 282 5.43 0.36 -14.72
CA THR A 282 5.28 -1.03 -15.17
C THR A 282 4.66 -1.85 -14.06
N ILE A 283 3.48 -2.40 -14.27
CA ILE A 283 2.73 -3.12 -13.23
C ILE A 283 2.40 -4.53 -13.74
N SER A 284 2.80 -5.54 -12.97
CA SER A 284 2.47 -6.94 -13.19
C SER A 284 1.66 -7.44 -12.00
N ILE A 285 0.47 -7.99 -12.26
CA ILE A 285 -0.46 -8.46 -11.23
C ILE A 285 -0.81 -9.92 -11.47
N LYS A 286 -0.71 -10.71 -10.41
CA LYS A 286 -1.27 -12.06 -10.30
C LYS A 286 -2.20 -12.08 -9.08
N ALA A 287 -3.50 -12.02 -9.32
CA ALA A 287 -4.55 -11.99 -8.31
C ALA A 287 -5.34 -13.31 -8.29
N GLY A 288 -5.91 -13.66 -7.14
CA GLY A 288 -6.49 -14.98 -6.87
C GLY A 288 -8.01 -15.11 -7.04
N ASP A 289 -8.79 -14.03 -7.12
CA ASP A 289 -10.27 -14.15 -7.20
C ASP A 289 -11.03 -13.11 -8.05
N GLY A 290 -10.37 -12.39 -8.96
CA GLY A 290 -11.04 -11.46 -9.89
C GLY A 290 -11.92 -12.10 -10.99
N ALA A 291 -12.28 -13.38 -10.88
CA ALA A 291 -12.98 -14.16 -11.92
C ALA A 291 -14.34 -14.75 -11.48
N ASN A 292 -15.03 -14.13 -10.53
CA ASN A 292 -16.47 -14.34 -10.35
C ASN A 292 -17.24 -13.12 -10.88
N ALA A 293 -17.43 -13.13 -12.20
CA ALA A 293 -18.33 -12.25 -12.96
C ALA A 293 -19.81 -12.64 -12.78
#